data_AF-J9E2R1-F1
#
_entry.id   AF-J9E2R1-F1
#
_cell.length_a   1.000
_cell.length_b   1.000
_cell.length_c   1.000
_cell.angle_alpha   90.00
_cell.angle_beta   90.00
_cell.angle_gamma   90.00
#
_symmetry.space_group_name_H-M   'P 1'
#
loop_
_entity.id
_entity.type
_entity.pdbx_description
1 polymer ?
#
loop_
_entity_poly.entity_id
_entity_poly.type
_entity_poly.pdbx_seq_one_letter_code
_entity_poly.pdbx_strand_id
1 'polypeptide(L)' 'LPSAALDVSLEDYVDICLALLDIPVQKSRIQSLHVLFTLFAEFRNSQHFRKLTRNKII' A
#
# COMPACT_ATOMS: atom_id res chain seq x y z
N LEU A 1 7.32 2.15 -3.64
CA LEU A 1 6.53 3.36 -3.35
C LEU A 1 7.38 4.57 -3.71
N PRO A 2 6.80 5.64 -4.28
CA PRO A 2 7.53 6.86 -4.59
C PRO A 2 8.29 7.39 -3.36
N SER A 3 9.42 8.04 -3.58
CA SER A 3 10.25 8.58 -2.49
C SER A 3 9.56 9.79 -1.84
N ALA A 4 9.77 10.00 -0.54
CA ALA A 4 9.33 11.20 0.16
C ALA A 4 10.00 12.49 -0.34
N ALA A 5 11.01 12.37 -1.20
CA ALA A 5 11.64 13.49 -1.91
C ALA A 5 10.83 13.98 -3.14
N LEU A 6 9.69 13.36 -3.43
CA LEU A 6 8.82 13.80 -4.51
C LEU A 6 8.11 15.10 -4.11
N ASP A 7 8.41 16.20 -4.83
CA ASP A 7 7.84 17.53 -4.58
C ASP A 7 6.41 17.63 -5.13
N VAL A 8 5.48 16.99 -4.43
CA VAL A 8 4.05 16.96 -4.76
C VAL A 8 3.21 17.13 -3.50
N SER A 9 1.95 17.54 -3.67
CA SER A 9 1.03 17.63 -2.55
C SER A 9 0.77 16.23 -1.94
N LEU A 10 0.33 16.19 -0.68
CA LEU A 10 -0.04 14.93 -0.04
C LEU A 10 -1.15 14.20 -0.81
N GLU A 11 -2.11 14.94 -1.37
CA GLU A 11 -3.20 14.37 -2.16
C GLU A 11 -2.66 13.70 -3.43
N ASP A 12 -1.77 14.37 -4.15
CA ASP A 12 -1.14 13.83 -5.36
C ASP A 12 -0.27 12.62 -5.02
N TYR A 13 0.46 12.67 -3.91
CA TYR A 13 1.26 11.54 -3.44
C TYR A 13 0.39 10.30 -3.17
N VAL A 14 -0.77 10.50 -2.54
CA VAL A 14 -1.76 9.43 -2.31
C VAL A 14 -2.29 8.88 -3.63
N ASP A 15 -2.66 9.75 -4.56
CA ASP A 15 -3.21 9.35 -5.86
C ASP A 15 -2.16 8.57 -6.68
N ILE A 16 -0.88 8.96 -6.65
CA ILE A 16 0.23 8.22 -7.27
C ILE A 16 0.39 6.83 -6.64
N CYS A 17 0.32 6.72 -5.31
CA CYS A 17 0.43 5.44 -4.62
C CYS A 17 -0.74 4.49 -4.96
N LEU A 18 -1.96 5.02 -5.06
CA LEU A 18 -3.14 4.25 -5.43
C LEU A 18 -3.09 3.82 -6.90
N ALA A 19 -2.66 4.70 -7.80
CA ALA A 19 -2.47 4.38 -9.21
C ALA A 19 -1.41 3.30 -9.43
N LEU A 20 -0.31 3.31 -8.66
CA LEU A 20 0.75 2.30 -8.75
C LEU A 20 0.27 0.88 -8.40
N LEU A 21 -0.77 0.78 -7.57
CA LEU A 21 -1.37 -0.49 -7.14
C LEU A 21 -2.65 -0.83 -7.92
N ASP A 22 -2.93 -0.10 -9.00
CA ASP A 22 -4.16 -0.20 -9.81
C ASP A 22 -5.45 -0.06 -8.97
N ILE A 23 -5.43 0.77 -7.92
CA ILE A 23 -6.60 1.05 -7.07
C ILE A 23 -7.28 2.33 -7.58
N PRO A 24 -8.50 2.24 -8.15
CA PRO A 24 -9.19 3.42 -8.65
C PRO A 24 -9.68 4.32 -7.50
N VAL A 25 -9.52 5.64 -7.67
CA VAL A 25 -10.10 6.66 -6.79
C VAL A 25 -11.49 7.00 -7.31
N GLN A 26 -12.54 6.56 -6.60
CA GLN A 26 -13.94 6.75 -7.04
C GLN A 26 -14.58 7.96 -6.37
N LYS A 27 -15.12 7.78 -5.16
CA LYS A 27 -15.90 8.79 -4.44
C LYS A 27 -15.11 9.52 -3.36
N SER A 28 -14.10 8.87 -2.79
CA SER A 28 -13.26 9.43 -1.74
C SER A 28 -11.92 8.71 -1.68
N ARG A 29 -10.84 9.48 -1.54
CA ARG A 29 -9.49 8.97 -1.31
C ARG A 29 -9.39 8.14 -0.04
N ILE A 30 -10.18 8.47 0.99
CA ILE A 30 -10.26 7.71 2.24
C ILE A 30 -10.70 6.27 1.95
N GLN A 31 -11.72 6.09 1.11
CA GLN A 31 -12.23 4.76 0.78
C GLN A 31 -11.18 3.93 0.01
N SER A 32 -10.50 4.53 -0.96
CA SER A 32 -9.43 3.84 -1.70
C SER A 32 -8.23 3.53 -0.81
N LEU A 33 -7.89 4.41 0.14
CA LEU A 33 -6.88 4.15 1.17
C LEU A 33 -7.27 3.00 2.10
N HIS A 34 -8.55 2.85 2.44
CA HIS A 34 -9.02 1.68 3.18
C HIS A 34 -8.72 0.39 2.41
N VAL A 35 -8.98 0.34 1.10
CA VAL A 35 -8.66 -0.84 0.27
C VAL A 35 -7.16 -1.10 0.29
N LEU A 36 -6.33 -0.07 0.13
CA LEU A 36 -4.87 -0.17 0.20
C LEU A 36 -4.40 -0.75 1.54
N PHE A 37 -4.94 -0.28 2.67
CA PHE A 37 -4.58 -0.78 3.98
C PHE A 37 -5.12 -2.19 4.27
N THR A 38 -6.31 -2.53 3.79
CA THR A 38 -6.85 -3.89 3.86
C THR A 38 -5.96 -4.85 3.09
N LEU A 39 -5.60 -4.53 1.84
CA LEU A 39 -4.65 -5.32 1.04
C LEU A 39 -3.32 -5.48 1.78
N PHE A 40 -2.78 -4.40 2.32
CA PHE A 40 -1.54 -4.45 3.10
C PHE A 40 -1.65 -5.37 4.33
N ALA A 41 -2.75 -5.30 5.07
CA ALA A 41 -3.00 -6.16 6.22
C ALA A 41 -3.14 -7.63 5.82
N GLU A 42 -3.86 -7.93 4.73
CA GLU A 42 -3.99 -9.27 4.16
C GLU A 42 -2.64 -9.83 3.71
N PHE A 43 -1.82 -9.01 3.03
CA PHE A 43 -0.46 -9.40 2.65
C PHE A 43 0.41 -9.72 3.87
N ARG A 44 0.35 -8.89 4.92
CA ARG A 44 1.05 -9.15 6.19
C ARG A 44 0.54 -10.40 6.92
N ASN A 45 -0.76 -10.69 6.81
CA ASN A 45 -1.40 -11.85 7.42
C ASN A 45 -1.36 -13.11 6.54
N SER A 46 -0.79 -13.05 5.34
CA SER A 46 -0.60 -14.21 4.49
C SER A 46 0.51 -15.13 5.05
N GLN A 47 0.29 -16.45 5.01
CA GLN A 47 1.28 -17.45 5.49
C GLN A 47 2.59 -17.42 4.68
N HIS A 48 2.55 -16.95 3.43
CA HIS A 48 3.72 -16.80 2.57
C HIS A 48 4.74 -15.79 3.13
N PHE A 49 4.28 -14.65 3.67
CA PHE A 49 5.17 -13.65 4.25
C PHE A 49 5.69 -14.05 5.63
N ARG A 50 4.86 -14.76 6.42
CA ARG A 50 5.29 -15.36 7.70
C ARG A 50 6.35 -16.45 7.52
N LYS A 51 6.30 -17.23 6.44
CA LYS A 51 7.36 -18.21 6.13
C LYS A 51 8.66 -17.53 5.72
N LEU A 52 8.59 -16.45 4.94
CA LEU A 52 9.77 -15.71 4.49
C LEU A 52 10.49 -14.99 5.65
N THR A 53 9.73 -14.44 6.60
CA THR A 53 10.31 -13.83 7.82
C THR A 53 10.79 -14.88 8.83
N ARG A 54 10.14 -16.05 8.90
CA ARG A 54 10.58 -17.16 9.76
C ARG A 54 11.85 -17.86 9.26
N ASN A 55 12.07 -17.95 7.94
CA ASN A 55 13.31 -18.51 7.37
C ASN A 55 14.52 -17.57 7.44
N LYS A 56 14.38 -16.35 7.96
CA LYS A 56 15.50 -15.42 8.20
C LYS A 56 16.07 -15.48 9.62
N ILE A 57 15.58 -16.37 10.48
CA ILE A 57 16.11 -16.57 11.82
C ILE A 57 16.32 -18.08 12.00
N ILE A 58 17.60 -18.47 11.93
CA ILE A 58 18.26 -19.78 12.15
C ILE A 58 17.85 -20.96 11.27
#